data_AF-A0A3S1QP87-F1
#
_entry.id   AF-A0A3S1QP87-F1
#
_cell.length_a   1.000
_cell.length_b   1.000
_cell.length_c   1.000
_cell.angle_alpha   90.00
_cell.angle_beta   90.00
_cell.angle_gamma   90.00
#
_symmetry.space_group_name_H-M   'P 1'
#
loop_
_entity.id
_entity.type
_entity.pdbx_description
1 polymer ?
#
loop_
_entity_poly.entity_id
_entity_poly.type
_entity_poly.pdbx_seq_one_letter_code
_entity_poly.pdbx_strand_id
1 'polypeptide(L)'
;ILLHYVTPALFVLWWLVAGADGTTRWREISWWMVYPLAYLAYVLLRAPIAGEVPYPFLSVEKNGAASVAVSALATTGLFLLLCVIAVFADHWVARLRK
;
A
#
# COMPACT_ATOMS: atom_id res chain seq x y z
N ILE A 1 4.93 16.34 -9.44
CA ILE A 1 6.31 15.92 -9.10
C ILE A 1 6.53 15.86 -7.59
N LEU A 2 6.35 16.97 -6.86
CA LEU A 2 6.63 17.03 -5.42
C LEU A 2 5.83 16.01 -4.58
N LEU A 3 4.50 15.97 -4.73
CA LEU A 3 3.66 15.08 -3.90
C LEU A 3 3.90 13.59 -4.18
N HIS A 4 4.04 13.21 -5.45
CA HIS A 4 4.03 11.80 -5.84
C HIS A 4 5.41 11.14 -5.84
N TYR A 5 6.48 11.92 -5.97
CA TYR A 5 7.85 11.38 -6.07
C TYR A 5 8.76 11.84 -4.93
N VAL A 6 8.75 13.13 -4.61
CA VAL A 6 9.66 13.71 -3.61
C VAL A 6 9.17 13.41 -2.19
N THR A 7 7.88 13.63 -1.94
CA THR A 7 7.29 13.49 -0.60
C THR A 7 7.43 12.07 -0.02
N PRO A 8 7.18 10.97 -0.78
CA PRO A 8 7.36 9.62 -0.25
C PRO A 8 8.82 9.32 0.12
N ALA A 9 9.79 9.76 -0.69
CA ALA A 9 11.21 9.57 -0.41
C ALA A 9 11.63 10.34 0.86
N LEU A 10 11.19 11.60 1.00
CA LEU A 10 11.43 12.39 2.20
C LEU A 10 10.78 11.79 3.43
N PHE A 11 9.55 11.27 3.31
CA PHE A 11 8.87 10.60 4.41
C PHE A 11 9.65 9.38 4.90
N VAL A 12 10.10 8.50 4.00
CA VAL A 12 10.89 7.33 4.37
C VAL A 12 12.21 7.73 5.04
N LEU A 13 12.92 8.73 4.49
CA LEU A 13 14.17 9.22 5.08
C LEU A 13 13.94 9.80 6.48
N TRP A 14 12.95 10.67 6.63
CA TRP A 14 12.61 11.26 7.92
C TRP A 14 12.21 10.20 8.94
N TRP A 15 11.37 9.24 8.54
CA TRP A 15 10.95 8.15 9.39
C TRP A 15 12.15 7.32 9.85
N LEU A 16 13.03 6.89 8.94
CA LEU A 16 14.22 6.10 9.30
C LEU A 16 15.26 6.85 10.14
N VAL A 17 15.28 8.20 10.14
CA VAL A 17 16.23 9.03 10.91
C VAL A 17 15.67 9.51 12.25
N ALA A 18 14.36 9.77 12.33
CA ALA A 18 13.75 10.35 13.52
C ALA A 18 12.52 9.57 14.02
N GLY A 19 11.66 9.10 13.11
CA GLY A 19 10.36 8.51 13.47
C GLY A 19 10.36 7.02 13.84
N ALA A 20 11.37 6.26 13.43
CA ALA A 20 11.48 4.81 13.67
C ALA A 20 11.99 4.52 15.09
N ASP A 21 11.07 4.49 16.05
CA ASP A 21 11.33 4.34 17.49
C ASP A 21 11.07 2.92 18.02
N GLY A 22 10.64 2.00 17.16
CA GLY A 22 10.43 0.59 17.51
C GLY A 22 9.07 0.31 18.15
N THR A 23 8.16 1.30 18.16
CA THR A 23 6.84 1.15 18.80
C THR A 23 5.76 0.61 17.87
N THR A 24 6.06 0.49 16.57
CA THR A 24 5.13 0.00 15.55
C THR A 24 4.67 -1.42 15.88
N ARG A 25 3.37 -1.68 15.80
CA ARG A 25 2.77 -2.98 16.19
C ARG A 25 2.22 -3.71 14.98
N TRP A 26 2.30 -5.04 14.98
CA TRP A 26 1.69 -5.89 13.96
C TRP A 26 0.18 -5.63 13.73
N ARG A 27 -0.55 -5.22 14.77
CA ARG A 27 -1.98 -4.85 14.67
C ARG A 27 -2.22 -3.60 13.82
N GLU A 28 -1.23 -2.72 13.67
CA GLU A 28 -1.36 -1.51 12.86
C GLU A 28 -1.40 -1.82 11.38
N ILE A 29 -0.86 -2.98 10.95
CA ILE A 29 -0.98 -3.45 9.56
C ILE A 29 -2.45 -3.53 9.14
N SER A 30 -3.33 -4.04 10.01
CA SER A 30 -4.77 -4.11 9.72
C SER A 30 -5.35 -2.72 9.46
N TRP A 31 -4.92 -1.71 10.23
CA TRP A 31 -5.35 -0.32 10.03
C TRP A 31 -4.79 0.29 8.75
N TRP A 32 -3.51 0.06 8.44
CA TRP A 32 -2.88 0.55 7.22
C TRP A 32 -3.51 -0.06 5.96
N MET A 33 -3.99 -1.30 6.04
CA MET A 33 -4.68 -1.99 4.94
C MET A 33 -6.09 -1.49 4.68
N VAL A 34 -6.73 -0.79 5.62
CA VAL A 34 -8.09 -0.24 5.41
C VAL A 34 -8.13 0.65 4.18
N TYR A 35 -7.17 1.57 4.05
CA TYR A 35 -7.18 2.54 2.95
C TYR A 35 -7.03 1.90 1.55
N PRO A 36 -5.99 1.10 1.26
CA PRO A 36 -5.84 0.50 -0.06
C PRO A 36 -6.96 -0.51 -0.39
N LEU A 37 -7.48 -1.25 0.59
CA LEU A 37 -8.60 -2.16 0.36
C LEU A 37 -9.91 -1.41 0.09
N ALA A 38 -10.19 -0.35 0.85
CA ALA A 38 -11.37 0.48 0.62
C ALA A 38 -11.30 1.16 -0.77
N TYR A 39 -10.12 1.64 -1.17
CA TYR A 39 -9.94 2.25 -2.48
C TYR A 39 -10.06 1.23 -3.62
N LEU A 40 -9.47 0.04 -3.47
CA LEU A 40 -9.64 -1.06 -4.43
C LEU A 40 -11.12 -1.43 -4.60
N ALA A 41 -11.85 -1.57 -3.50
CA ALA A 41 -13.29 -1.83 -3.53
C ALA A 41 -14.05 -0.70 -4.24
N TYR A 42 -13.75 0.56 -3.91
CA TYR A 42 -14.33 1.71 -4.59
C TYR A 42 -14.08 1.68 -6.10
N VAL A 43 -12.84 1.45 -6.54
CA VAL A 43 -12.49 1.40 -7.96
C VAL A 43 -13.27 0.31 -8.70
N LEU A 44 -13.38 -0.89 -8.12
CA LEU A 44 -14.10 -2.00 -8.74
C LEU A 44 -15.61 -1.77 -8.77
N LEU A 45 -16.20 -1.18 -7.71
CA LEU A 45 -17.62 -0.85 -7.65
C LEU A 45 -18.01 0.29 -8.60
N ARG A 46 -17.11 1.28 -8.76
CA ARG A 46 -17.31 2.45 -9.63
C ARG A 46 -17.12 2.11 -11.10
N ALA A 47 -16.29 1.11 -11.42
CA ALA A 47 -15.97 0.71 -12.79
C ALA A 47 -17.20 0.51 -13.71
N PRO A 48 -18.21 -0.30 -13.37
CA PRO A 48 -19.38 -0.51 -14.23
C PRO A 48 -20.29 0.73 -14.36
N ILE A 49 -20.25 1.65 -13.38
CA ILE A 49 -21.07 2.87 -13.38
C ILE A 49 -20.47 3.93 -14.30
N ALA A 50 -19.15 4.06 -14.25
CA ALA A 50 -18.43 5.10 -14.98
C ALA A 50 -17.88 4.65 -16.34
N GLY A 51 -17.88 3.35 -16.63
CA GLY A 51 -17.35 2.80 -17.88
C GLY A 51 -15.83 2.89 -18.03
N GLU A 52 -15.11 3.23 -16.96
CA GLU A 52 -13.65 3.36 -16.97
C GLU A 52 -13.05 3.00 -15.61
N VAL A 53 -11.79 2.58 -15.63
CA VAL A 53 -10.97 2.32 -14.44
C VAL A 53 -9.70 3.18 -14.48
N PRO A 54 -9.24 3.71 -13.33
CA PRO A 54 -8.01 4.48 -13.25
C PRO A 54 -6.76 3.63 -13.53
N TYR A 55 -6.84 2.33 -13.28
CA TYR A 55 -5.75 1.39 -13.48
C TYR A 55 -6.11 0.37 -14.57
N PRO A 56 -5.40 0.34 -15.70
CA PRO A 56 -5.72 -0.56 -16.81
C PRO A 56 -5.72 -2.04 -16.43
N PHE A 57 -4.87 -2.45 -15.48
CA PHE A 57 -4.83 -3.84 -14.97
C PHE A 57 -6.06 -4.25 -14.16
N LEU A 58 -6.91 -3.30 -13.75
CA LEU A 58 -8.20 -3.56 -13.10
C LEU A 58 -9.38 -3.55 -14.09
N SER A 59 -9.12 -3.36 -15.38
CA SER A 59 -10.19 -3.36 -16.39
C SER A 59 -10.63 -4.80 -16.66
N VAL A 60 -11.87 -5.12 -16.26
CA VAL A 60 -12.49 -6.42 -16.55
C VAL A 60 -12.76 -6.57 -18.05
N GLU A 61 -13.15 -5.50 -18.73
CA GLU A 61 -13.40 -5.52 -20.17
C GLU A 61 -12.14 -5.84 -20.99
N LYS A 62 -10.97 -5.33 -20.56
CA LYS A 62 -9.71 -5.54 -21.27
C LYS A 62 -9.00 -6.84 -20.90
N ASN A 63 -9.04 -7.23 -19.61
CA ASN A 63 -8.21 -8.33 -19.10
C ASN A 63 -9.02 -9.54 -18.62
N GLY A 64 -10.35 -9.43 -18.50
CA GLY A 64 -11.21 -10.44 -17.91
C GLY A 64 -11.18 -10.46 -16.38
N ALA A 65 -12.24 -11.01 -15.77
CA ALA A 65 -12.42 -10.99 -14.32
C ALA A 65 -11.34 -11.79 -13.55
N ALA A 66 -10.87 -12.90 -14.11
CA ALA A 66 -9.83 -13.72 -13.49
C ALA A 66 -8.48 -12.97 -13.39
N SER A 67 -8.08 -12.26 -14.45
CA SER A 67 -6.86 -11.45 -14.44
C SER A 67 -6.96 -10.32 -13.42
N VAL A 68 -8.10 -9.61 -13.38
CA VAL A 68 -8.35 -8.54 -12.40
C VAL A 68 -8.29 -9.07 -10.97
N ALA A 69 -8.84 -10.25 -10.70
CA ALA A 69 -8.77 -10.87 -9.37
C ALA A 69 -7.31 -11.18 -8.97
N VAL A 70 -6.50 -11.72 -9.88
CA VAL A 70 -5.07 -11.95 -9.64
C VAL A 70 -4.33 -10.65 -9.39
N SER A 71 -4.56 -9.60 -10.19
CA SER A 71 -3.94 -8.29 -10.00
C SER A 71 -4.34 -7.64 -8.67
N ALA A 72 -5.61 -7.77 -8.26
CA ALA A 72 -6.12 -7.31 -6.98
C ALA A 72 -5.43 -8.02 -5.80
N LEU A 73 -5.31 -9.35 -5.87
CA LEU A 73 -4.62 -10.15 -4.86
C LEU A 73 -3.12 -9.83 -4.81
N ALA A 74 -2.46 -9.72 -5.96
CA ALA A 74 -1.04 -9.38 -6.05
C ALA A 74 -0.76 -7.99 -5.48
N THR A 75 -1.60 -7.01 -5.80
CA THR A 75 -1.47 -5.64 -5.26
C THR A 75 -1.69 -5.63 -3.75
N THR A 76 -2.71 -6.35 -3.26
CA THR A 76 -2.94 -6.49 -1.81
C THR A 76 -1.76 -7.15 -1.12
N GLY A 77 -1.21 -8.22 -1.70
CA GLY A 77 -0.02 -8.91 -1.20
C GLY A 77 1.21 -8.01 -1.16
N LEU A 78 1.42 -7.18 -2.19
CA LEU A 78 2.50 -6.18 -2.22
C LEU A 78 2.37 -5.18 -1.07
N PHE A 79 1.17 -4.62 -0.85
CA PHE A 79 0.95 -3.67 0.25
C PHE A 79 1.14 -4.33 1.62
N LEU A 80 0.68 -5.57 1.81
CA LEU A 80 0.95 -6.35 3.02
C LEU A 80 2.45 -6.55 3.24
N LEU A 81 3.19 -6.94 2.21
CA LEU A 81 4.63 -7.11 2.28
C LEU A 81 5.33 -5.80 2.69
N LEU A 82 4.93 -4.67 2.11
CA LEU A 82 5.46 -3.35 2.49
C LEU A 82 5.17 -3.02 3.96
N CYS A 83 3.98 -3.33 4.46
CA CYS A 83 3.64 -3.13 5.88
C CYS A 83 4.53 -3.99 6.80
N VAL A 84 4.74 -5.26 6.44
CA VAL A 84 5.61 -6.17 7.18
C VAL A 84 7.05 -5.65 7.19
N ILE A 85 7.57 -5.25 6.03
CA ILE A 85 8.91 -4.64 5.92
C ILE A 85 9.01 -3.39 6.79
N ALA A 86 7.97 -2.55 6.82
CA ALA A 86 7.97 -1.34 7.63
C ALA A 86 8.06 -1.65 9.13
N VAL A 87 7.29 -2.63 9.63
CA VAL A 87 7.37 -3.07 11.04
C VAL A 87 8.77 -3.60 11.38
N PHE A 88 9.35 -4.42 10.50
CA PHE A 88 10.71 -4.93 10.72
C PHE A 88 11.77 -3.82 10.70
N ALA A 89 11.66 -2.88 9.76
CA ALA A 89 12.57 -1.76 9.65
C ALA A 89 12.51 -0.86 10.89
N ASP A 90 11.31 -0.56 11.39
CA ASP A 90 11.12 0.20 12.64
C ASP A 90 11.85 -0.44 13.82
N HIS A 91 11.60 -1.73 14.05
CA HIS A 91 12.22 -2.46 15.16
C HIS A 91 13.72 -2.58 15.00
N TRP A 92 14.21 -2.77 13.77
CA TRP A 92 15.63 -2.89 13.49
C TRP A 92 16.37 -1.57 13.72
N VAL A 93 15.84 -0.46 13.21
CA VAL A 93 16.41 0.88 13.42
C VAL A 93 16.43 1.23 14.90
N ALA A 94 15.35 0.97 15.63
CA ALA A 94 15.28 1.22 17.07
C ALA A 94 16.30 0.41 17.88
N ARG A 95 16.64 -0.81 17.44
CA ARG A 95 17.69 -1.63 18.05
C ARG A 95 19.09 -1.06 17.80
N LEU A 96 19.35 -0.52 16.61
CA LEU A 96 20.66 0.06 16.26
C LEU A 96 20.96 1.37 16.98
N ARG A 97 19.92 2.07 17.44
CA ARG A 97 20.05 3.35 18.17
C ARG A 97 20.22 3.19 19.68
N LYS A 98 20.04 1.99 20.22
CA LYS A 98 20.31 1.67 21.63
C LYS A 98 21.77 1.29 21.80
#